data_AF-A0A1F4D849-F1
#
_entry.id   AF-A0A1F4D849-F1
#
_cell.length_a   1.000
_cell.length_b   1.000
_cell.length_c   1.000
_cell.angle_alpha   90.00
_cell.angle_beta   90.00
_cell.angle_gamma   90.00
#
_symmetry.space_group_name_H-M   'P 1'
#
loop_
_entity.id
_entity.type
_entity.pdbx_description
1 polymer ?
#
loop_
_entity_poly.entity_id
_entity_poly.type
_entity_poly.pdbx_seq_one_letter_code
_entity_poly.pdbx_strand_id
1 'polypeptide(L)'
;MIPQAYLQEWSAKAPWPDLRQVEQDLVICRALCDLFNSPALAGKIAFRGGTAINKLLFRQPLRYSEDIDLVQTQPEPIGTTVDATREALAWLPESLKVRVSW
;
A
#
# COMPACT_ATOMS: atom_id res chain seq x y z
N MET A 1 14.72 -7.62 0.59
CA MET A 1 14.90 -7.39 -0.86
C MET A 1 14.46 -8.66 -1.58
N ILE A 2 13.51 -8.54 -2.50
CA ILE A 2 12.93 -9.66 -3.25
C ILE A 2 13.94 -10.11 -4.33
N PRO A 3 14.23 -11.41 -4.48
CA PRO A 3 15.16 -11.88 -5.51
C PRO A 3 14.75 -11.44 -6.92
N GLN A 4 15.73 -11.02 -7.73
CA GLN A 4 15.52 -10.43 -9.05
C GLN A 4 14.70 -11.31 -10.00
N ALA A 5 14.87 -12.64 -9.94
CA ALA A 5 14.11 -13.58 -10.76
C ALA A 5 12.59 -13.45 -10.52
N TYR A 6 12.16 -13.26 -9.27
CA TYR A 6 10.74 -13.05 -8.95
C TYR A 6 10.24 -11.68 -9.40
N LEU A 7 11.08 -10.65 -9.37
CA LEU A 7 10.73 -9.32 -9.90
C LEU A 7 10.55 -9.37 -11.42
N GLN A 8 11.41 -10.11 -12.12
CA GLN A 8 11.30 -10.31 -13.57
C GLN A 8 10.01 -11.04 -13.94
N GLU A 9 9.68 -12.13 -13.24
CA GLU A 9 8.39 -12.83 -13.40
C GLU A 9 7.20 -11.88 -13.14
N TRP A 10 7.25 -11.09 -12.07
CA TRP A 10 6.16 -10.19 -11.71
C TRP A 10 6.00 -8.98 -12.65
N SER A 11 7.03 -8.63 -13.42
CA SER A 11 6.95 -7.54 -14.40
C SER A 11 5.85 -7.77 -15.46
N ALA A 12 5.44 -9.02 -15.68
CA ALA A 12 4.29 -9.35 -16.53
C ALA A 12 2.94 -8.85 -15.95
N LYS A 13 2.86 -8.63 -14.63
CA LYS A 13 1.68 -8.12 -13.91
C LYS A 13 1.80 -6.63 -13.60
N ALA A 14 2.99 -6.19 -13.20
CA ALA A 14 3.31 -4.80 -12.93
C ALA A 14 4.42 -4.36 -13.91
N PRO A 15 4.08 -3.99 -15.17
CA PRO A 15 5.04 -3.72 -16.25
C PRO A 15 5.71 -2.35 -16.08
N TRP A 16 6.28 -2.10 -14.91
CA TRP A 16 7.05 -0.89 -14.64
C TRP A 16 8.43 -1.00 -15.30
N PRO A 17 8.96 0.11 -15.87
CA PRO A 17 10.22 0.11 -16.59
C PRO A 17 11.45 -0.14 -15.70
N ASP A 18 11.36 0.17 -14.40
CA ASP A 18 12.43 -0.09 -13.42
C ASP A 18 12.01 -1.24 -12.48
N LEU A 19 12.88 -2.25 -12.31
CA LEU A 19 12.64 -3.36 -11.38
C LEU A 19 12.44 -2.91 -9.94
N ARG A 20 12.99 -1.77 -9.53
CA ARG A 20 12.74 -1.17 -8.21
C ARG A 20 11.28 -0.74 -8.06
N GLN A 21 10.66 -0.26 -9.13
CA GLN A 21 9.24 0.07 -9.14
C GLN A 21 8.37 -1.18 -9.09
N VAL A 22 8.81 -2.28 -9.72
CA VAL A 22 8.16 -3.60 -9.59
C VAL A 22 8.23 -4.12 -8.15
N GLU A 23 9.39 -4.03 -7.51
CA GLU A 23 9.55 -4.41 -6.11
C GLU A 23 8.68 -3.55 -5.19
N GLN A 24 8.68 -2.23 -5.38
CA GLN A 24 7.85 -1.33 -4.59
C GLN A 24 6.35 -1.61 -4.79
N ASP A 25 5.91 -1.87 -6.01
CA ASP A 25 4.53 -2.23 -6.32
C ASP A 25 4.07 -3.50 -5.59
N LEU A 26 4.97 -4.48 -5.48
CA LEU A 26 4.76 -5.70 -4.68
C LEU A 26 4.65 -5.38 -3.18
N VAL A 27 5.55 -4.54 -2.66
CA VAL A 27 5.51 -4.11 -1.25
C VAL A 27 4.21 -3.38 -0.94
N ILE A 28 3.75 -2.48 -1.82
CA ILE A 28 2.46 -1.78 -1.70
C ILE A 28 1.31 -2.79 -1.69
N CYS A 29 1.30 -3.76 -2.61
CA CYS A 29 0.27 -4.79 -2.64
C CYS A 29 0.20 -5.56 -1.32
N ARG A 30 1.35 -5.98 -0.78
CA ARG A 30 1.39 -6.68 0.51
C ARG A 30 0.94 -5.80 1.67
N ALA A 31 1.39 -4.54 1.71
CA ALA A 31 0.97 -3.58 2.73
C ALA A 31 -0.55 -3.35 2.72
N LEU A 32 -1.16 -3.22 1.54
CA LEU A 32 -2.61 -3.12 1.41
C LEU A 32 -3.31 -4.39 1.92
N CYS A 33 -2.80 -5.58 1.60
CA CYS A 33 -3.35 -6.82 2.17
C CYS A 33 -3.28 -6.83 3.69
N ASP A 34 -2.19 -6.38 4.30
CA ASP A 34 -2.03 -6.38 5.77
C ASP A 34 -2.92 -5.36 6.46
N LEU A 35 -3.02 -4.15 5.90
CA LEU A 35 -3.91 -3.11 6.40
C LEU A 35 -5.38 -3.55 6.38
N PHE A 36 -5.84 -4.12 5.26
CA PHE A 36 -7.25 -4.48 5.08
C PHE A 36 -7.62 -5.86 5.63
N ASN A 37 -6.66 -6.70 6.01
CA ASN A 37 -6.91 -7.94 6.78
C ASN A 37 -6.77 -7.74 8.30
N SER A 38 -6.27 -6.60 8.77
CA SER A 38 -6.13 -6.31 10.20
C SER A 38 -7.50 -6.16 10.86
N PRO A 39 -7.86 -7.00 11.85
CA PRO A 39 -9.12 -6.85 12.59
C PRO A 39 -9.22 -5.51 13.31
N ALA A 40 -8.09 -4.95 13.74
CA ALA A 40 -8.04 -3.66 14.44
C ALA A 40 -8.35 -2.47 13.52
N LEU A 41 -8.17 -2.61 12.20
CA LEU A 41 -8.42 -1.56 11.21
C LEU A 41 -9.75 -1.74 10.45
N ALA A 42 -10.44 -2.86 10.68
CA ALA A 42 -11.67 -3.19 9.97
C ALA A 42 -12.74 -2.09 10.13
N GLY A 43 -13.14 -1.49 9.00
CA GLY A 43 -14.13 -0.42 8.97
C GLY A 43 -13.68 0.93 9.55
N LYS A 44 -12.39 1.09 9.88
CA LYS A 44 -11.80 2.34 10.41
C LYS A 44 -11.03 3.15 9.38
N ILE A 45 -10.56 2.51 8.31
CA ILE A 45 -9.77 3.14 7.25
C ILE A 45 -10.39 2.95 5.88
N ALA A 46 -10.18 3.92 4.99
CA ALA A 46 -10.45 3.81 3.57
C ALA A 46 -9.20 4.19 2.76
N PHE A 47 -8.94 3.42 1.70
CA PHE A 47 -7.82 3.68 0.79
C PHE A 47 -8.20 4.74 -0.25
N ARG A 48 -7.34 5.74 -0.42
CA ARG A 48 -7.58 6.88 -1.31
C ARG A 48 -6.31 7.29 -2.06
N GLY A 49 -6.41 8.38 -2.82
CA GLY A 49 -5.27 8.98 -3.52
C GLY A 49 -4.93 8.31 -4.84
N GLY A 50 -3.78 8.68 -5.38
CA GLY A 50 -3.34 8.24 -6.72
C GLY A 50 -3.11 6.73 -6.81
N THR A 51 -2.55 6.15 -5.76
CA THR A 51 -2.28 4.70 -5.70
C THR A 51 -3.60 3.91 -5.67
N ALA A 52 -4.63 4.40 -4.97
CA ALA A 52 -5.96 3.77 -4.97
C ALA A 52 -6.60 3.76 -6.36
N ILE A 53 -6.56 4.91 -7.07
CA ILE A 53 -7.04 4.99 -8.45
C ILE A 53 -6.30 3.98 -9.34
N ASN A 54 -4.97 3.94 -9.24
CA ASN A 54 -4.15 3.08 -10.08
C ASN A 54 -4.40 1.58 -9.82
N LYS A 55 -4.61 1.18 -8.56
CA LYS A 55 -4.80 -0.21 -8.16
C LYS A 55 -6.24 -0.72 -8.35
N LEU A 56 -7.24 0.14 -8.14
CA LEU A 56 -8.64 -0.29 -8.06
C LEU A 56 -9.46 0.05 -9.31
N LEU A 57 -9.09 1.09 -10.08
CA LEU A 57 -9.89 1.57 -11.20
C LEU A 57 -9.30 1.23 -12.56
N PHE A 58 -7.98 1.27 -12.71
CA PHE A 58 -7.35 1.03 -14.01
C PHE A 58 -7.09 -0.45 -14.26
N ARG A 59 -7.36 -0.90 -15.49
CA ARG A 59 -7.05 -2.27 -15.94
C ARG A 59 -5.54 -2.50 -16.12
N GLN A 60 -4.81 -1.42 -16.38
CA GLN A 60 -3.35 -1.41 -16.49
C GLN A 60 -2.80 -0.19 -15.75
N PRO A 61 -1.64 -0.33 -15.08
CA PRO A 61 -1.03 0.79 -14.38
C PRO A 61 -0.68 1.94 -15.35
N LEU A 62 -1.15 3.15 -15.08
CA LEU A 62 -0.92 4.32 -15.96
C LEU A 62 0.23 5.20 -15.51
N ARG A 63 0.41 5.37 -14.20
CA ARG A 63 1.50 6.16 -13.61
C ARG A 63 2.00 5.51 -12.33
N TYR A 64 3.31 5.55 -12.14
CA TYR A 64 3.89 5.07 -10.90
C TYR A 64 3.51 5.98 -9.72
N SER A 65 3.27 5.37 -8.57
CA SER A 65 2.90 6.02 -7.31
C SER A 65 3.35 5.13 -6.16
N GLU A 66 4.06 5.70 -5.19
CA GLU A 66 4.71 4.95 -4.10
C GLU A 66 4.05 5.13 -2.73
N ASP A 67 3.22 6.15 -2.58
CA ASP A 67 2.57 6.49 -1.31
C ASP A 67 1.30 5.64 -1.09
N ILE A 68 1.04 5.27 0.17
CA ILE A 68 -0.27 4.76 0.61
C ILE A 68 -0.98 5.86 1.39
N ASP A 69 -2.07 6.38 0.83
CA ASP A 69 -2.91 7.38 1.47
C ASP A 69 -4.19 6.74 2.04
N LEU A 70 -4.36 6.83 3.35
CA LEU A 70 -5.51 6.34 4.09
C LEU A 70 -6.27 7.51 4.70
N VAL A 71 -7.60 7.39 4.76
CA VAL A 71 -8.46 8.28 5.54
C VAL A 71 -9.19 7.49 6.61
N GLN A 72 -9.32 8.05 7.80
CA GLN A 72 -10.13 7.47 8.86
C GLN A 72 -11.62 7.65 8.56
N THR A 73 -12.40 6.58 8.67
CA THR A 73 -13.82 6.58 8.30
C THR A 73 -14.75 6.87 9.48
N GLN A 74 -14.24 6.76 10.71
CA GLN A 74 -15.01 6.97 11.93
C GLN A 74 -14.55 8.23 12.66
N PRO A 75 -15.44 9.01 13.28
CA PRO A 75 -15.07 10.20 14.04
C PRO A 75 -14.59 9.83 15.45
N GLU A 76 -13.43 9.16 15.54
CA GLU A 76 -12.78 8.73 16.79
C GLU A 76 -11.33 9.23 16.87
N PRO A 77 -10.68 9.39 18.03
CA PRO A 77 -9.29 9.83 18.09
C PRO A 77 -8.34 9.01 17.18
N ILE A 78 -7.61 9.68 16.30
CA ILE A 78 -6.76 9.05 15.27
C ILE A 78 -5.61 8.17 15.81
N GLY A 79 -5.23 8.34 17.08
CA GLY A 79 -4.09 7.64 17.68
C GLY A 79 -4.19 6.12 17.55
N THR A 80 -5.35 5.55 17.86
CA THR A 80 -5.56 4.09 17.79
C THR A 80 -5.46 3.55 16.37
N THR A 81 -5.98 4.28 15.38
CA THR A 81 -5.86 3.94 13.96
C THR A 81 -4.41 4.01 13.48
N VAL A 82 -3.65 5.03 13.90
CA VAL A 82 -2.24 5.18 13.55
C VAL A 82 -1.41 4.07 14.17
N ASP A 83 -1.65 3.72 15.44
CA ASP A 83 -0.93 2.64 16.13
C ASP A 83 -1.21 1.29 15.47
N ALA A 84 -2.47 0.98 15.18
CA ALA A 84 -2.85 -0.24 14.47
C ALA A 84 -2.28 -0.30 13.03
N THR A 85 -2.18 0.86 12.35
CA THR A 85 -1.52 0.96 11.03
C THR A 85 -0.03 0.65 11.14
N ARG A 86 0.66 1.17 12.16
CA ARG A 86 2.08 0.90 12.42
C ARG A 86 2.30 -0.57 12.78
N GLU A 87 1.44 -1.16 13.58
CA GLU A 87 1.50 -2.57 13.95
C GLU A 87 1.34 -3.48 12.72
N ALA A 88 0.32 -3.24 11.90
CA ALA A 88 0.06 -4.01 10.68
C ALA A 88 1.22 -3.93 9.68
N LEU A 89 2.00 -2.85 9.73
CA LEU A 89 3.11 -2.55 8.82
C LEU A 89 4.47 -2.56 9.50
N ALA A 90 4.63 -3.25 10.64
CA ALA A 90 5.89 -3.29 11.39
C ALA A 90 7.08 -3.84 10.59
N TRP A 91 6.80 -4.58 9.51
CA TRP A 91 7.80 -5.13 8.58
C TRP A 91 8.18 -4.18 7.43
N LEU A 92 7.43 -3.09 7.25
CA LEU A 92 7.54 -2.23 6.07
C LEU A 92 8.89 -1.51 6.05
N PRO A 93 9.58 -1.46 4.89
CA PRO A 93 10.81 -0.70 4.75
C PRO A 93 10.57 0.81 4.88
N GLU A 94 11.56 1.53 5.42
CA GLU A 94 11.50 2.98 5.67
C GLU A 94 11.31 3.82 4.38
N SER A 95 11.58 3.24 3.21
CA SER A 95 11.40 3.88 1.91
C SER A 95 9.94 4.10 1.51
N LEU A 96 8.97 3.42 2.14
CA LEU A 96 7.56 3.53 1.78
C LEU A 96 6.80 4.42 2.78
N LYS A 97 6.15 5.46 2.28
CA LYS A 97 5.39 6.41 3.11
C LYS A 97 3.93 6.00 3.16
N VAL A 98 3.45 5.78 4.39
CA VAL A 98 2.02 5.58 4.68
C VAL A 98 1.51 6.79 5.44
N ARG A 99 0.45 7.41 4.92
CA ARG A 99 -0.19 8.59 5.52
C ARG A 99 -1.61 8.21 5.93
N VAL A 100 -1.97 8.52 7.17
CA VAL A 100 -3.34 8.42 7.68
C VAL A 100 -3.84 9.83 7.97
N SER A 101 -4.92 10.24 7.32
CA SER A 101 -5.58 11.53 7.56
C SER A 101 -6.96 11.35 8.19
N TRP A 102 -7.48 12.43 8.75
CA TRP A 102 -8.90 12.62 9.01
C TRP A 102 -9.68 12.89 7.73
#